data_AF-A0A075H0V9-F1
#
_entry.id   AF-A0A075H0V9-F1
#
_cell.length_a   1.000
_cell.length_b   1.000
_cell.length_c   1.000
_cell.angle_alpha   90.00
_cell.angle_beta   90.00
_cell.angle_gamma   90.00
#
_symmetry.space_group_name_H-M   'P 1'
#
loop_
_entity.id
_entity.type
_entity.pdbx_description
1 polymer ?
#
loop_
_entity_poly.entity_id
_entity_poly.type
_entity_poly.pdbx_seq_one_letter_code
_entity_poly.pdbx_strand_id
1 'polypeptide(L)'
;MVKPSDARNFPRLPVTYSDLDKRTSQNSLPIWVSGVKARAYIGNLGEGYYSSTRIWIRFEEPHSLMGERFNPTEDSEHGEFVTKYFHIDSPGHLVWGKMDENLWILEHRK
;
A
#
# COMPACT_ATOMS: atom_id res chain seq x y z
N MET A 1 -18.51 -1.63 -23.05
CA MET A 1 -17.66 -1.91 -21.87
C MET A 1 -16.22 -1.86 -22.29
N VAL A 2 -15.46 -0.85 -21.87
CA VAL A 2 -14.02 -0.74 -22.14
C VAL A 2 -13.32 -1.69 -21.18
N LYS A 3 -12.63 -2.70 -21.72
CA LYS A 3 -11.78 -3.60 -20.94
C LYS A 3 -10.72 -2.73 -20.26
N PRO A 4 -10.48 -2.82 -18.95
CA PRO A 4 -9.40 -2.07 -18.30
C PRO A 4 -8.12 -2.33 -19.09
N SER A 5 -7.41 -1.28 -19.49
CA SER A 5 -6.16 -1.44 -20.23
C SER A 5 -5.26 -2.36 -19.41
N ASP A 6 -4.77 -3.45 -20.01
CA ASP A 6 -3.93 -4.40 -19.31
C ASP A 6 -2.63 -3.69 -18.90
N ALA A 7 -2.58 -3.23 -17.65
CA ALA A 7 -1.52 -2.38 -17.13
C ALA A 7 -0.15 -3.10 -17.09
N ARG A 8 -0.11 -4.38 -17.46
CA ARG A 8 1.11 -5.16 -17.69
C ARG A 8 2.01 -4.61 -18.80
N ASN A 9 1.48 -3.79 -19.72
CA ASN A 9 2.23 -3.24 -20.86
C ASN A 9 3.00 -1.93 -20.57
N PHE A 10 2.88 -1.37 -19.36
CA PHE A 10 3.58 -0.14 -18.99
C PHE A 10 4.94 -0.43 -18.34
N PRO A 11 5.95 0.45 -18.50
CA PRO A 11 7.20 0.32 -17.78
C PRO A 11 6.91 0.33 -16.27
N ARG A 12 7.35 -0.72 -15.60
CA ARG A 12 7.17 -0.91 -14.16
C ARG A 12 8.40 -0.38 -13.45
N LEU A 13 8.22 0.57 -12.55
CA LEU A 13 9.29 1.08 -11.70
C LEU A 13 9.00 0.71 -10.25
N PRO A 14 9.97 0.16 -9.50
CA PRO A 14 9.74 -0.19 -8.11
C PRO A 14 9.45 1.04 -7.26
N VAL A 15 8.52 0.92 -6.32
CA VAL A 15 8.26 1.97 -5.32
C VAL A 15 9.29 1.87 -4.19
N THR A 16 9.80 3.02 -3.74
CA THR A 16 10.76 3.11 -2.64
C THR A 16 10.15 3.81 -1.42
N TYR A 17 10.83 3.72 -0.28
CA TYR A 17 10.47 4.50 0.91
C TYR A 17 10.31 5.99 0.62
N SER A 18 11.26 6.58 -0.12
CA SER A 18 11.27 8.02 -0.41
C SER A 18 10.09 8.48 -1.25
N ASP A 19 9.50 7.59 -2.06
CA ASP A 19 8.30 7.90 -2.85
C ASP A 19 7.06 8.05 -1.95
N LEU A 20 7.01 7.26 -0.88
CA LEU A 20 5.86 7.18 0.04
C LEU A 20 5.98 8.13 1.25
N ASP A 21 7.20 8.41 1.72
CA ASP A 21 7.46 9.20 2.93
C ASP A 21 7.03 10.68 2.80
N LYS A 22 7.07 11.23 1.59
CA LYS A 22 6.64 12.62 1.32
C LYS A 22 5.13 12.77 1.18
N ARG A 23 4.37 11.69 1.26
CA ARG A 23 2.95 11.63 0.92
C ARG A 23 2.12 11.58 2.19
N THR A 24 0.96 12.23 2.17
CA THR A 24 0.02 12.26 3.30
C THR A 24 -1.29 11.59 2.90
N SER A 25 -2.20 11.37 3.86
CA SER A 25 -3.53 10.82 3.58
C SER A 25 -4.31 11.62 2.52
N GLN A 26 -4.14 12.94 2.51
CA GLN A 26 -4.77 13.86 1.54
C GLN A 26 -4.11 13.82 0.15
N ASN A 27 -2.87 13.32 0.05
CA ASN A 27 -2.10 13.30 -1.18
C ASN A 27 -1.30 11.99 -1.31
N SER A 28 -2.02 10.88 -1.46
CA SER A 28 -1.46 9.54 -1.63
C SER A 28 -0.91 9.30 -3.03
N LEU A 29 0.17 8.53 -3.11
CA LEU A 29 0.86 8.16 -4.35
C LEU A 29 0.07 7.07 -5.10
N PRO A 30 -0.32 7.27 -6.37
CA PRO A 30 -0.92 6.21 -7.16
C PRO A 30 0.12 5.12 -7.49
N ILE A 31 -0.18 3.87 -7.17
CA ILE A 31 0.70 2.72 -7.36
C ILE A 31 -0.11 1.47 -7.77
N TRP A 32 0.59 0.39 -8.06
CA TRP A 32 0.03 -0.94 -8.21
C TRP A 32 0.60 -1.86 -7.14
N VAL A 33 -0.28 -2.60 -6.47
CA VAL A 33 0.06 -3.58 -5.44
C VAL A 33 -0.26 -4.95 -5.98
N SER A 34 0.78 -5.75 -6.24
CA SER A 34 0.66 -7.09 -6.85
C SER A 34 -0.23 -7.12 -8.11
N GLY A 35 -0.18 -6.03 -8.88
CA GLY A 35 -0.93 -5.87 -10.13
C GLY A 35 -2.26 -5.14 -10.04
N VAL A 36 -2.74 -4.81 -8.84
CA VAL A 36 -4.02 -4.11 -8.63
C VAL A 36 -3.78 -2.64 -8.32
N LYS A 37 -4.61 -1.77 -8.90
CA LYS A 37 -4.47 -0.33 -8.74
C LYS A 37 -4.80 0.08 -7.31
N ALA A 38 -3.94 0.89 -6.73
CA ALA A 38 -4.09 1.39 -5.38
C ALA A 38 -3.47 2.79 -5.24
N ARG A 39 -3.62 3.36 -4.05
CA ARG A 39 -2.88 4.54 -3.62
C ARG A 39 -2.23 4.25 -2.30
N ALA A 40 -1.02 4.74 -2.10
CA ALA A 40 -0.27 4.48 -0.88
C ALA A 40 0.43 5.73 -0.33
N TYR A 41 0.65 5.74 0.97
CA TYR A 41 1.46 6.73 1.66
C TYR A 41 2.03 6.14 2.96
N ILE A 42 3.10 6.75 3.47
CA ILE A 42 3.57 6.49 4.82
C ILE A 42 2.97 7.52 5.77
N GLY A 43 2.41 7.06 6.88
CA GLY A 43 1.85 7.89 7.93
C GLY A 43 2.30 7.43 9.30
N ASN A 44 2.19 8.31 10.29
CA ASN A 44 2.43 7.97 11.69
C ASN A 44 1.09 7.87 12.42
N LEU A 45 0.93 6.83 13.24
CA LEU A 45 -0.22 6.68 14.12
C LEU A 45 0.23 6.88 15.59
N GLY A 46 -0.50 7.70 16.33
CA GLY A 46 -0.19 8.09 17.71
C GLY A 46 0.33 9.53 17.86
N GLU A 47 0.02 10.18 18.98
CA GLU A 47 0.55 11.51 19.34
C GLU A 47 1.79 11.38 20.23
N GLY A 48 2.80 12.23 20.00
CA GLY A 48 3.99 12.33 20.86
C GLY A 48 4.99 11.18 20.71
N TYR A 49 5.59 10.74 21.83
CA TYR A 49 6.73 9.81 21.86
C TYR A 49 6.45 8.38 21.39
N TYR A 50 5.19 8.03 21.09
CA TYR A 50 4.77 6.68 20.68
C TYR A 50 4.28 6.61 19.23
N SER A 51 4.75 7.52 18.36
CA SER A 51 4.42 7.47 16.94
C SER A 51 4.98 6.21 16.29
N SER A 52 4.12 5.36 15.75
CA SER A 52 4.54 4.23 14.93
C SER A 52 4.33 4.54 13.46
N THR A 53 5.38 4.37 12.66
CA THR A 53 5.27 4.49 11.20
C THR A 53 4.46 3.34 10.62
N ARG A 54 3.61 3.65 9.65
CA ARG A 54 2.66 2.73 9.00
C ARG A 54 2.64 3.04 7.50
N ILE A 55 2.49 2.00 6.68
CA ILE A 55 2.07 2.17 5.29
C ILE A 55 0.55 2.01 5.23
N TRP A 56 -0.08 2.98 4.59
CA TRP A 56 -1.50 3.00 4.27
C TRP A 56 -1.67 2.70 2.79
N ILE A 57 -2.52 1.74 2.44
CA ILE A 57 -2.79 1.34 1.05
C ILE A 57 -4.30 1.30 0.82
N ARG A 58 -4.79 2.15 -0.07
CA ARG A 58 -6.18 2.17 -0.50
C ARG A 58 -6.31 1.58 -1.90
N PHE A 59 -6.96 0.43 -2.02
CA PHE A 59 -7.19 -0.19 -3.32
C PHE A 59 -8.31 0.55 -4.07
N GLU A 60 -8.12 0.79 -5.37
CA GLU A 60 -9.12 1.41 -6.25
C GLU A 60 -10.03 0.37 -6.91
N GLU A 61 -9.68 -0.92 -6.79
CA GLU A 61 -10.42 -2.07 -7.30
C GLU A 61 -10.53 -3.15 -6.20
N PRO A 62 -11.56 -4.02 -6.21
CA PRO A 62 -11.64 -5.13 -5.27
C PRO A 62 -10.40 -6.03 -5.38
N HIS A 63 -9.66 -6.16 -4.28
CA HIS A 63 -8.46 -6.98 -4.25
C HIS A 63 -8.78 -8.38 -3.69
N SER A 64 -8.42 -9.45 -4.39
CA SER A 64 -8.68 -10.83 -3.94
C SER A 64 -7.96 -11.19 -2.64
N LEU A 65 -6.78 -10.60 -2.38
CA LEU A 65 -6.08 -10.70 -1.08
C LEU A 65 -6.77 -9.92 0.06
N MET A 66 -7.73 -9.04 -0.26
CA MET A 66 -8.62 -8.39 0.70
C MET A 66 -9.98 -9.10 0.75
N GLY A 67 -9.97 -10.41 0.96
CA GLY A 67 -11.20 -11.19 1.15
C GLY A 67 -12.00 -10.76 2.39
N GLU A 68 -13.05 -11.51 2.73
CA GLU A 68 -13.97 -11.28 3.87
C GLU A 68 -13.28 -11.12 5.25
N ARG A 69 -11.98 -11.43 5.36
CA ARG A 69 -11.14 -11.28 6.55
C ARG A 69 -10.56 -9.89 6.74
N PHE A 70 -10.78 -8.96 5.80
CA PHE A 70 -10.51 -7.55 6.05
C PHE A 70 -11.57 -7.03 7.02
N ASN A 71 -11.40 -7.36 8.31
CA ASN A 71 -12.03 -6.61 9.37
C ASN A 71 -11.38 -5.23 9.29
N PRO A 72 -12.10 -4.18 8.88
CA PRO A 72 -11.60 -2.85 9.14
C PRO A 72 -11.40 -2.78 10.65
N THR A 73 -10.15 -2.83 11.10
CA THR A 73 -9.82 -2.43 12.46
C THR A 73 -10.36 -1.02 12.68
N GLU A 74 -10.62 -0.62 13.93
CA GLU A 74 -11.13 0.73 14.24
C GLU A 74 -10.30 1.86 13.59
N ASP A 75 -9.03 1.60 13.23
CA ASP A 75 -8.13 2.50 12.49
C ASP A 75 -8.37 2.60 10.96
N SER A 76 -9.28 1.81 10.39
CA SER A 76 -9.56 1.78 8.94
C SER A 76 -10.88 2.50 8.64
N GLU A 77 -10.92 3.79 8.99
CA GLU A 77 -12.10 4.64 8.79
C GLU A 77 -12.49 4.82 7.30
N HIS A 78 -11.64 4.42 6.34
CA HIS A 78 -11.82 4.74 4.92
C HIS A 78 -11.57 3.59 3.92
N GLY A 79 -11.59 2.33 4.37
CA GLY A 79 -11.32 1.19 3.49
C GLY A 79 -9.85 1.10 3.03
N GLU A 80 -8.95 1.65 3.85
CA GLU A 80 -7.51 1.56 3.66
C GLU A 80 -6.95 0.35 4.42
N PHE A 81 -5.99 -0.32 3.82
CA PHE A 81 -5.11 -1.27 4.48
C PHE A 81 -4.07 -0.53 5.31
N VAL A 82 -3.87 -0.95 6.56
CA VAL A 82 -2.84 -0.38 7.43
C VAL A 82 -1.90 -1.48 7.91
N THR A 83 -0.62 -1.37 7.58
CA THR A 83 0.40 -2.34 8.05
C THR A 83 0.60 -2.22 9.56
N LYS A 84 0.66 -3.30 10.35
CA LYS A 84 1.07 -3.23 11.78
C LYS A 84 2.59 -3.23 12.00
N TYR A 85 3.31 -3.99 11.19
CA TYR A 85 4.77 -4.03 11.08
C TYR A 85 5.09 -4.17 9.59
N PHE A 86 6.04 -3.39 9.09
CA PHE A 86 6.42 -3.46 7.69
C PHE A 86 7.86 -3.02 7.48
N HIS A 87 8.44 -3.47 6.37
CA HIS A 87 9.63 -2.87 5.80
C HIS A 87 9.64 -3.02 4.27
N ILE A 88 10.39 -2.16 3.58
CA ILE A 88 10.71 -2.34 2.17
C ILE A 88 12.14 -2.87 2.09
N ASP A 89 12.30 -4.19 2.03
CA ASP A 89 13.62 -4.87 2.07
C ASP A 89 14.48 -4.58 0.84
N SER A 90 13.81 -4.31 -0.27
CA SER A 90 14.36 -4.04 -1.58
C SER A 90 13.35 -3.19 -2.36
N PRO A 91 13.79 -2.37 -3.34
CA PRO A 91 12.89 -1.52 -4.10
C PRO A 91 11.67 -2.28 -4.64
N GLY A 92 10.48 -1.83 -4.25
CA GLY A 92 9.20 -2.41 -4.66
C GLY A 92 8.72 -3.60 -3.81
N HIS A 93 9.49 -4.14 -2.89
CA HIS A 93 9.08 -5.29 -2.07
C HIS A 93 8.63 -4.83 -0.70
N LEU A 94 7.32 -4.72 -0.51
CA LEU A 94 6.73 -4.44 0.80
C LEU A 94 6.52 -5.75 1.55
N VAL A 95 7.31 -5.96 2.59
CA VAL A 95 7.14 -7.05 3.55
C VAL A 95 6.34 -6.54 4.75
N TRP A 96 5.31 -7.26 5.19
CA TRP A 96 4.47 -6.84 6.33
C TRP A 96 3.87 -8.02 7.11
N GLY A 97 3.49 -7.76 8.37
CA GLY A 97 2.93 -8.76 9.28
C GLY A 97 3.89 -9.13 10.41
N LYS A 98 3.59 -10.17 11.19
CA LYS A 98 4.54 -10.67 12.20
C LYS A 98 5.49 -11.65 11.51
N MET A 99 6.79 -11.51 11.75
CA MET A 99 7.81 -12.40 11.18
C MET A 99 7.79 -12.47 9.65
N ASP A 100 7.55 -11.33 8.98
CA ASP A 100 7.77 -11.18 7.53
C ASP A 100 6.95 -12.13 6.64
N GLU A 101 5.76 -12.50 7.11
CA GLU A 101 4.93 -13.54 6.48
C GLU A 101 4.26 -13.11 5.15
N ASN A 102 4.11 -11.81 4.89
CA ASN A 102 3.45 -11.30 3.68
C ASN A 102 4.39 -10.45 2.83
N LEU A 103 4.40 -10.70 1.52
CA LEU A 103 5.12 -9.90 0.52
C LEU A 103 4.16 -9.32 -0.51
N TRP A 104 4.19 -8.01 -0.69
CA TRP A 104 3.51 -7.28 -1.76
C TRP A 104 4.52 -6.59 -2.68
N ILE A 105 4.25 -6.63 -3.98
CA ILE A 105 5.06 -5.95 -4.99
C ILE A 105 4.42 -4.60 -5.31
N LEU A 106 5.11 -3.51 -5.00
CA LEU A 106 4.71 -2.12 -5.21
C LEU A 106 5.39 -1.55 -6.45
N GLU A 107 4.59 -1.12 -7.42
CA GLU A 107 5.09 -0.62 -8.71
C GLU A 107 4.42 0.72 -9.07
N HIS A 108 5.21 1.65 -9.63
CA HIS A 108 4.68 2.74 -10.44
C HIS A 108 4.39 2.22 -11.85
N ARG A 109 3.31 2.71 -12.47
CA ARG A 109 3.01 2.51 -13.89
C ARG A 109 2.64 3.85 -14.51
N LYS A 110 3.10 4.07 -15.75
CA LYS A 110 2.76 5.27 -16.54
C LYS A 110 1.35 5.18 -17.11
#